data_AF-A0AA89WJV2-F1
#
_entry.id   AF-A0AA89WJV2-F1
#
_cell.length_a   1.000
_cell.length_b   1.000
_cell.length_c   1.000
_cell.angle_alpha   90.00
_cell.angle_beta   90.00
_cell.angle_gamma   90.00
#
_symmetry.space_group_name_H-M   'P 1'
#
loop_
_entity.id
_entity.type
_entity.pdbx_description
1 polymer ?
#
loop_
_entity_poly.entity_id
_entity_poly.type
_entity_poly.pdbx_seq_one_letter_code
_entity_poly.pdbx_strand_id
1 'polypeptide(L)'
;MARAAINVLGATGATYDFVTNGSGVIQSSREGIGLYRVTGCLGMVPFPPIDEGWGYTVNQVDSRADVDIQLVDDVLVVTVTKDDKPYDLKHMITLHILVPDAVVVEMPSPPPVAGSQGIAEETEA
;
A
#
# COMPACT_ATOMS: atom_id res chain seq x y z
N MET A 1 -1.25 -0.54 -11.47
CA MET A 1 -1.63 -0.61 -10.06
C MET A 1 -0.39 -0.90 -9.26
N ALA A 2 -0.10 -0.09 -8.25
CA ALA A 2 1.09 -0.22 -7.44
C ALA A 2 0.79 -1.05 -6.17
N ARG A 3 1.84 -1.65 -5.61
CA ARG A 3 1.76 -2.32 -4.31
C ARG A 3 1.92 -1.30 -3.17
N ALA A 4 1.16 -1.50 -2.11
CA ALA A 4 1.29 -0.79 -0.86
C ALA A 4 1.09 -1.74 0.33
N ALA A 5 1.53 -1.32 1.52
CA ALA A 5 1.26 -1.98 2.78
C ALA A 5 0.73 -0.97 3.79
N ILE A 6 -0.26 -1.38 4.57
CA ILE A 6 -0.76 -0.67 5.76
C ILE A 6 -0.71 -1.59 6.96
N ASN A 7 -0.64 -1.03 8.18
CA ASN A 7 -1.11 -1.75 9.37
C ASN A 7 -2.46 -1.19 9.81
N VAL A 8 -3.31 -2.06 10.34
CA VAL A 8 -4.61 -1.72 10.93
C VAL A 8 -4.55 -2.04 12.41
N LEU A 9 -4.73 -1.04 13.28
CA LEU A 9 -4.70 -1.22 14.73
C LEU A 9 -5.93 -1.97 15.21
N GLY A 10 -5.74 -3.06 15.96
CA GLY A 10 -6.83 -3.95 16.34
C GLY A 10 -7.90 -3.32 17.25
N ALA A 11 -7.48 -2.44 18.17
CA ALA A 11 -8.37 -1.79 19.14
C ALA A 11 -9.30 -0.71 18.54
N THR A 12 -8.91 -0.09 17.43
CA THR A 12 -9.62 1.08 16.84
C THR A 12 -9.96 0.90 15.36
N GLY A 13 -9.32 -0.04 14.68
CA GLY A 13 -9.32 -0.18 13.22
C GLY A 13 -8.60 0.94 12.48
N ALA A 14 -7.97 1.89 13.18
CA ALA A 14 -7.29 3.01 12.54
C ALA A 14 -6.07 2.55 11.74
N THR A 15 -5.85 3.18 10.59
CA THR A 15 -4.65 2.95 9.77
C THR A 15 -3.43 3.48 10.51
N TYR A 16 -2.43 2.62 10.68
CA TYR A 16 -1.16 2.93 11.30
C TYR A 16 -0.04 2.52 10.35
N ASP A 17 0.76 3.50 9.94
CA ASP A 17 1.79 3.35 8.91
C ASP A 17 1.23 2.97 7.52
N PHE A 18 1.78 3.60 6.49
CA PHE A 18 1.35 3.43 5.09
C PHE A 18 2.55 3.61 4.18
N VAL A 19 3.00 2.51 3.59
CA VAL A 19 4.13 2.46 2.66
C VAL A 19 3.57 2.13 1.28
N THR A 20 3.86 2.95 0.28
CA THR A 20 3.28 2.80 -1.06
C THR A 20 4.27 3.15 -2.16
N ASN A 21 4.24 2.39 -3.25
CA ASN A 21 4.91 2.72 -4.51
C ASN A 21 3.98 3.48 -5.48
N GLY A 22 2.75 3.79 -5.06
CA GLY A 22 1.70 4.40 -5.86
C GLY A 22 1.21 5.73 -5.31
N SER A 23 -0.08 6.01 -5.50
CA SER A 23 -0.77 7.19 -5.00
C SER A 23 -2.11 6.83 -4.34
N GLY A 24 -2.76 7.82 -3.74
CA GLY A 24 -4.04 7.67 -3.05
C GLY A 24 -3.93 7.83 -1.53
N VAL A 25 -5.09 7.82 -0.87
CA VAL A 25 -5.23 7.88 0.59
C VAL A 25 -5.97 6.63 1.03
N ILE A 26 -5.39 5.89 1.96
CA ILE A 26 -6.01 4.69 2.53
C ILE A 26 -6.56 5.02 3.90
N GLN A 27 -7.79 4.60 4.16
CA GLN A 27 -8.45 4.78 5.45
C GLN A 27 -9.03 3.45 5.90
N SER A 28 -8.93 3.16 7.20
CA SER A 28 -9.53 2.00 7.82
C SER A 28 -10.25 2.33 9.13
N SER A 29 -11.27 1.54 9.43
CA SER A 29 -12.11 1.65 10.64
C SER A 29 -12.44 0.26 11.20
N ARG A 30 -12.80 0.22 12.49
CA ARG A 30 -13.40 -0.95 13.14
C ARG A 30 -14.89 -0.70 13.31
N GLU A 31 -15.71 -1.48 12.62
CA GLU A 31 -17.18 -1.35 12.64
C GLU A 31 -17.82 -2.22 13.73
N GLY A 32 -17.14 -3.29 14.15
CA GLY A 32 -17.66 -4.27 15.11
C GLY A 32 -16.55 -5.15 15.67
N ILE A 33 -16.92 -6.08 16.56
CA ILE A 33 -15.97 -7.06 17.11
C ILE A 33 -15.47 -7.94 15.98
N GLY A 34 -14.16 -7.92 15.72
CA GLY A 34 -13.55 -8.66 14.62
C GLY A 34 -14.00 -8.21 13.23
N LEU A 35 -14.53 -7.00 13.06
CA LEU A 35 -14.94 -6.48 11.76
C LEU A 35 -14.26 -5.14 11.47
N TYR A 36 -13.39 -5.15 10.48
CA TYR A 36 -12.64 -3.99 10.01
C TYR A 36 -12.96 -3.70 8.55
N ARG A 37 -12.95 -2.41 8.17
CA ARG A 37 -13.10 -1.96 6.79
C ARG A 37 -11.89 -1.16 6.38
N VAL A 38 -11.47 -1.30 5.12
CA VAL A 38 -10.45 -0.47 4.48
C VAL A 38 -11.02 0.08 3.17
N THR A 39 -10.73 1.35 2.90
CA THR A 39 -11.23 2.10 1.72
C THR A 39 -10.09 2.85 1.04
N GLY A 40 -10.25 3.12 -0.25
CA GLY A 40 -9.23 3.78 -1.09
C GLY A 40 -8.20 2.82 -1.72
N CYS A 41 -8.31 1.52 -1.45
CA CYS A 41 -7.52 0.46 -2.08
C CYS A 41 -8.27 -0.21 -3.24
N LEU A 42 -7.54 -0.86 -4.13
CA LEU A 42 -8.05 -1.63 -5.28
C LEU A 42 -8.13 -3.14 -4.99
N GLY A 43 -8.19 -3.52 -3.70
CA GLY A 43 -8.16 -4.91 -3.23
C GLY A 43 -6.81 -5.34 -2.65
N MET A 44 -6.70 -6.63 -2.30
CA MET A 44 -5.44 -7.27 -1.89
C MET A 44 -4.50 -7.46 -3.09
N VAL A 45 -3.19 -7.55 -2.83
CA VAL A 45 -2.25 -8.10 -3.81
C VAL A 45 -2.63 -9.56 -4.08
N PRO A 46 -2.85 -9.98 -5.34
CA PRO A 46 -3.27 -11.35 -5.65
C PRO A 46 -2.20 -12.38 -5.30
N PHE A 47 -2.64 -13.61 -5.03
CA PHE A 47 -1.77 -14.75 -4.75
C PHE A 47 -1.23 -15.36 -6.08
N PRO A 48 -0.02 -15.97 -6.11
CA PRO A 48 0.58 -16.51 -7.34
C PRO A 48 -0.33 -17.48 -8.13
N PRO A 49 -0.18 -17.61 -9.47
CA PRO A 49 1.10 -17.56 -10.20
C PRO A 49 1.46 -16.23 -10.86
N ILE A 50 0.59 -15.21 -10.83
CA ILE A 50 0.98 -13.84 -11.19
C ILE A 50 1.26 -13.09 -9.90
N ASP A 51 2.55 -12.79 -9.72
CA ASP A 51 3.17 -12.08 -8.61
C ASP A 51 3.18 -12.78 -7.24
N GLU A 52 4.30 -12.62 -6.53
CA GLU A 52 4.55 -13.07 -5.16
C GLU A 52 3.62 -12.33 -4.17
N GLY A 53 2.38 -12.81 -4.06
CA GLY A 53 1.37 -12.27 -3.15
C GLY A 53 1.68 -12.54 -1.69
N TRP A 54 2.21 -11.53 -0.99
CA TRP A 54 2.18 -11.48 0.46
C TRP A 54 0.76 -11.02 0.82
N GLY A 55 -0.07 -11.89 1.41
CA GLY A 55 -1.45 -11.53 1.74
C GLY A 55 -1.52 -10.57 2.93
N TYR A 56 -1.80 -11.13 4.11
CA TYR A 56 -1.79 -10.40 5.37
C TYR A 56 -0.84 -11.06 6.37
N THR A 57 -0.41 -10.27 7.36
CA THR A 57 0.37 -10.77 8.51
C THR A 57 -0.31 -10.29 9.79
N VAL A 58 -0.68 -11.21 10.67
CA VAL A 58 -1.14 -10.86 12.03
C VAL A 58 0.03 -10.80 13.01
N ASN A 59 -0.04 -9.91 14.00
CA ASN A 59 0.93 -9.88 15.08
C ASN A 59 0.93 -11.21 15.88
N GLN A 60 2.08 -11.63 16.41
CA GLN A 60 2.23 -12.88 17.17
C GLN A 60 1.27 -13.01 18.37
N VAL A 61 0.85 -11.90 19.00
CA VAL A 61 -0.16 -11.93 20.09
C VAL A 61 -1.54 -12.39 19.60
N ASP A 62 -1.81 -12.23 18.30
CA ASP A 62 -3.04 -12.59 17.60
C ASP A 62 -2.85 -13.82 16.69
N SER A 63 -1.74 -14.56 16.82
CA SER A 63 -1.35 -15.73 16.00
C SER A 63 -2.31 -16.91 15.93
N ARG A 64 -3.41 -16.90 16.70
CA ARG A 64 -4.50 -17.89 16.66
C ARG A 64 -5.82 -17.29 16.16
N ALA A 65 -5.76 -16.16 15.49
CA ALA A 65 -6.91 -15.56 14.83
C ALA A 65 -6.92 -16.00 13.37
N ASP A 66 -8.07 -16.46 12.91
CA ASP A 66 -8.37 -16.69 11.50
C ASP A 66 -8.84 -15.36 10.90
N VAL A 67 -8.49 -15.11 9.63
CA VAL A 67 -8.84 -13.85 8.94
C VAL A 67 -9.40 -14.18 7.56
N ASP A 68 -10.62 -13.70 7.33
CA ASP A 68 -11.26 -13.69 6.01
C ASP A 68 -11.24 -12.27 5.44
N ILE A 69 -10.95 -12.14 4.15
CA ILE A 69 -10.81 -10.84 3.48
C ILE A 69 -11.59 -10.84 2.17
N GLN A 70 -12.50 -9.88 2.03
CA GLN A 70 -13.39 -9.75 0.88
C GLN A 70 -13.36 -8.32 0.35
N LEU A 71 -13.36 -8.12 -0.97
CA LEU A 71 -13.56 -6.82 -1.59
C LEU A 71 -15.01 -6.73 -2.08
N VAL A 72 -15.78 -5.78 -1.53
CA VAL A 72 -17.19 -5.56 -1.87
C VAL A 72 -17.40 -4.05 -2.05
N ASP A 73 -17.90 -3.62 -3.20
CA ASP A 73 -18.19 -2.21 -3.53
C ASP A 73 -17.04 -1.24 -3.19
N ASP A 74 -15.82 -1.56 -3.64
CA ASP A 74 -14.56 -0.83 -3.36
C ASP A 74 -14.17 -0.71 -1.87
N VAL A 75 -14.79 -1.51 -1.00
CA VAL A 75 -14.46 -1.65 0.42
C VAL A 75 -13.83 -3.02 0.66
N LEU A 76 -12.61 -3.03 1.20
CA LEU A 76 -12.01 -4.26 1.71
C LEU A 76 -12.53 -4.53 3.12
N VAL A 77 -13.33 -5.58 3.25
CA VAL A 77 -13.86 -6.07 4.53
C VAL A 77 -12.91 -7.14 5.06
N VAL A 78 -12.43 -6.95 6.29
CA VAL A 78 -11.57 -7.90 7.00
C VAL A 78 -12.33 -8.41 8.21
N THR A 79 -12.70 -9.69 8.17
CA THR A 79 -13.38 -10.40 9.25
C THR A 79 -12.36 -11.23 10.00
N VAL A 80 -12.32 -11.08 11.32
CA VAL A 80 -11.36 -11.76 12.20
C VAL A 80 -12.12 -12.62 13.20
N THR A 81 -11.81 -13.91 13.22
CA THR A 81 -12.41 -14.89 14.12
C THR A 81 -11.35 -15.63 14.93
N LYS A 82 -11.77 -16.26 16.01
CA LYS A 82 -10.95 -17.15 16.82
C LYS A 82 -11.85 -18.15 17.53
N ASP A 83 -11.54 -19.43 17.41
CA ASP A 83 -12.39 -20.51 17.93
C ASP A 83 -13.86 -20.35 17.46
N ASP A 84 -14.03 -20.08 16.15
CA ASP A 84 -15.29 -19.78 15.43
C ASP A 84 -16.11 -18.56 15.94
N LYS A 85 -15.49 -17.68 16.75
CA LYS A 85 -16.16 -16.49 17.31
C LYS A 85 -15.51 -15.20 16.81
N PRO A 86 -16.27 -14.10 16.61
CA PRO A 86 -15.70 -12.80 16.28
C PRO A 86 -14.64 -12.38 17.32
N TYR A 87 -13.47 -11.95 16.83
CA TYR A 87 -12.31 -11.67 17.67
C TYR A 87 -11.67 -10.34 17.26
N ASP A 88 -11.63 -9.39 18.20
CA ASP A 88 -10.82 -8.18 18.01
C ASP A 88 -9.34 -8.51 18.13
N LEU A 89 -8.58 -8.09 17.12
CA LEU A 89 -7.12 -8.10 17.18
C LEU A 89 -6.66 -7.25 18.38
N LYS A 90 -5.69 -7.76 19.14
CA LYS A 90 -5.13 -7.05 20.30
C LYS A 90 -4.05 -6.05 19.91
N HIS A 91 -3.40 -6.26 18.77
CA HIS A 91 -2.31 -5.39 18.33
C HIS A 91 -2.56 -4.82 16.93
N MET A 92 -2.19 -5.53 15.87
CA MET A 92 -2.39 -5.09 14.49
C MET A 92 -2.34 -6.24 13.50
N ILE A 93 -2.91 -5.99 12.32
CA ILE A 93 -2.74 -6.77 11.10
C ILE A 93 -2.07 -5.89 10.03
N THR A 94 -1.06 -6.43 9.35
CA THR A 94 -0.46 -5.82 8.15
C THR A 94 -1.19 -6.35 6.93
N LEU A 95 -1.65 -5.47 6.04
CA LEU A 95 -2.33 -5.82 4.79
C LEU A 95 -1.50 -5.32 3.62
N HIS A 96 -1.20 -6.19 2.64
CA HIS A 96 -0.63 -5.77 1.36
C HIS A 96 -1.76 -5.60 0.35
N ILE A 97 -1.87 -4.38 -0.15
CA ILE A 97 -3.00 -3.91 -0.95
C ILE A 97 -2.51 -3.32 -2.27
N LEU A 98 -3.41 -3.32 -3.26
CA LEU A 98 -3.22 -2.59 -4.50
C LEU A 98 -3.74 -1.17 -4.36
N VAL A 99 -3.06 -0.22 -4.98
CA VAL A 99 -3.43 1.19 -5.04
C VAL A 99 -3.22 1.74 -6.46
N PRO A 100 -3.81 2.90 -6.82
CA PRO A 100 -3.48 3.59 -8.06
C PRO A 100 -1.97 3.83 -8.21
N ASP A 101 -1.46 3.82 -9.44
CA ASP A 101 -0.05 4.11 -9.69
C ASP A 101 0.28 5.58 -9.32
N ALA A 102 1.57 5.86 -9.07
CA ALA A 102 2.01 7.24 -8.90
C ALA A 102 1.99 7.95 -10.27
N VAL A 103 1.50 9.20 -10.31
CA VAL A 103 1.56 10.01 -11.53
C VAL A 103 3.02 10.42 -11.75
N VAL A 104 3.61 9.95 -12.86
CA VAL A 104 4.94 10.40 -13.28
C VAL A 104 4.82 11.85 -13.74
N VAL A 105 5.31 12.78 -12.93
CA VAL A 105 5.46 14.18 -13.34
C VAL A 105 6.71 14.27 -14.21
N GLU A 106 6.53 14.56 -15.50
CA GLU A 106 7.66 14.92 -16.36
C GLU A 106 8.33 16.17 -15.80
N MET A 107 9.59 16.03 -15.38
CA MET A 107 10.40 17.20 -15.05
C MET A 107 10.65 17.99 -16.35
N PRO A 108 10.50 19.32 -16.34
CA PRO A 108 10.86 20.12 -17.51
C PRO A 108 12.33 19.88 -17.86
N SER A 109 12.60 19.61 -19.14
CA SER A 109 13.97 19.43 -19.62
C SER A 109 14.82 20.65 -19.25
N PRO A 110 16.05 20.47 -18.72
CA PRO A 110 16.94 21.60 -18.48
C PRO A 110 17.15 22.37 -19.80
N PRO A 111 17.25 23.70 -19.76
CA PRO A 111 17.46 24.49 -20.97
C PRO A 111 18.73 24.03 -21.67
N PRO A 112 18.77 24.01 -23.02
CA PRO A 112 19.94 23.58 -23.76
C PRO A 112 21.14 24.45 -23.35
N VAL A 113 22.20 23.78 -22.90
CA VAL A 113 23.46 24.45 -22.55
C VAL A 113 23.95 25.18 -23.80
N ALA A 114 23.93 26.51 -23.77
CA ALA A 114 24.41 27.33 -24.87
C ALA A 114 25.87 26.98 -25.14
N GLY A 115 26.13 26.33 -26.28
CA GLY A 115 27.45 25.83 -26.61
C GLY A 115 28.45 26.97 -26.67
N SER A 116 29.52 26.87 -25.88
CA SER A 116 30.72 27.69 -26.07
C SER A 116 31.28 27.36 -27.46
N GLN A 117 30.95 28.16 -28.46
CA GLN A 117 31.60 28.08 -29.76
C GLN A 117 33.10 28.26 -29.55
N GLY A 118 33.88 27.28 -30.00
CA GLY A 118 35.33 27.37 -29.90
C GLY A 118 35.82 28.52 -30.76
N ILE A 119 36.58 29.43 -30.16
CA ILE A 119 37.53 30.25 -30.91
C ILE A 119 38.78 29.40 -31.13
N ALA A 120 38.83 28.74 -32.28
CA ALA A 120 40.11 28.39 -32.89
C ALA A 120 40.57 29.63 -33.66
N GLU A 121 41.74 30.16 -33.33
CA GLU A 121 42.51 30.99 -34.25
C GLU A 121 43.94 30.48 -34.29
N GLU A 122 44.52 30.53 -35.49
CA GLU A 122 45.72 29.83 -35.92
C GLU A 122 47.03 30.60 -35.60
N THR A 123 48.15 29.85 -35.65
CA THR A 123 49.48 30.16 -36.24
C THR A 123 49.83 31.66 -36.49
N GLU A 124 51.00 32.24 -36.21
CA GLU A 124 52.43 31.85 -36.28
C GLU A 124 53.19 32.73 -35.23
N ALA A 125 54.45 32.50 -34.80
CA ALA A 125 55.51 31.63 -35.29
C ALA A 125 56.35 31.08 -34.11
#